data_AF-A0A526Z0G3-F1
#
_entry.id   AF-A0A526Z0G3-F1
#
_cell.length_a   1.000
_cell.length_b   1.000
_cell.length_c   1.000
_cell.angle_alpha   90.00
_cell.angle_beta   90.00
_cell.angle_gamma   90.00
#
_symmetry.space_group_name_H-M   'P 1'
#
loop_
_entity.id
_entity.type
_entity.pdbx_description
1 polymer ?
#
loop_
_entity_poly.entity_id
_entity_poly.type
_entity_poly.pdbx_seq_one_letter_code
_entity_poly.pdbx_strand_id
1 'polypeptide(L)' 'ASVSHVGQEQLQRRMATTPNDMLLGVPGVAVQADARRVSSSINIRGLQDFGRVAVIVDGARQNFQRSDHGPQSTFYIDP' A
#
# COMPACT_ATOMS: atom_id res chain seq x y z
N ALA A 1 11.32 5.66 -18.04
CA ALA A 1 10.89 5.95 -16.64
C ALA A 1 10.36 4.66 -16.01
N SER A 2 10.51 4.46 -14.69
CA SER A 2 9.95 3.29 -13.99
C SER A 2 8.60 3.66 -13.38
N VAL A 3 7.50 3.39 -14.08
CA VAL A 3 6.12 3.63 -13.62
C VAL A 3 5.28 2.39 -13.92
N SER A 4 4.42 2.00 -12.98
CA SER A 4 3.42 0.94 -13.15
C SER A 4 2.04 1.48 -12.85
N HIS A 5 1.03 1.00 -13.56
CA HIS A 5 -0.37 1.42 -13.40
C HIS A 5 -1.26 0.18 -13.31
N VAL A 6 -2.07 0.11 -12.26
CA VAL A 6 -3.10 -0.93 -12.09
C VAL A 6 -4.46 -0.25 -12.29
N GLY A 7 -5.14 -0.58 -13.38
CA GLY A 7 -6.46 -0.02 -13.71
C GLY A 7 -7.62 -0.85 -13.17
N GLN A 8 -8.82 -0.26 -13.20
CA GLN A 8 -10.05 -0.85 -12.69
C GLN A 8 -10.37 -2.24 -13.26
N GLU A 9 -10.18 -2.47 -14.56
CA GLU A 9 -10.41 -3.78 -15.19
C GLU A 9 -9.47 -4.87 -14.63
N GLN A 10 -8.23 -4.51 -14.25
CA GLN A 10 -7.32 -5.46 -13.63
C GLN A 10 -7.75 -5.80 -12.20
N LEU A 11 -8.21 -4.80 -11.44
CA LEU A 11 -8.73 -4.99 -10.09
C LEU A 11 -9.98 -5.88 -10.10
N GLN A 12 -10.92 -5.61 -11.03
CA GLN A 12 -12.14 -6.39 -11.18
C GLN A 12 -11.86 -7.84 -11.60
N ARG A 13 -10.97 -8.06 -12.58
CA ARG A 13 -10.57 -9.41 -12.98
C ARG A 13 -9.91 -10.21 -11.87
N ARG A 14 -9.17 -9.54 -10.99
CA ARG A 14 -8.55 -10.16 -9.82
C ARG A 14 -9.51 -10.33 -8.65
N MET A 15 -10.70 -9.72 -8.70
CA MET A 15 -11.61 -9.61 -7.56
C MET A 15 -10.86 -9.15 -6.31
N ALA A 16 -10.05 -8.10 -6.45
CA ALA A 16 -9.21 -7.61 -5.37
C ALA A 16 -10.08 -7.12 -4.20
N THR A 17 -9.87 -7.68 -3.00
CA THR A 17 -10.59 -7.31 -1.77
C THR A 17 -9.65 -6.87 -0.64
N THR A 18 -8.35 -6.79 -0.94
CA THR A 18 -7.33 -6.29 -0.02
C THR A 18 -6.28 -5.46 -0.77
N PRO A 19 -5.56 -4.54 -0.09
CA PRO A 19 -4.46 -3.80 -0.70
C PRO A 19 -3.36 -4.70 -1.29
N ASN A 20 -3.16 -5.89 -0.72
CA ASN A 20 -2.23 -6.87 -1.27
C ASN A 20 -2.71 -7.40 -2.63
N ASP A 21 -4.00 -7.71 -2.76
CA ASP A 21 -4.57 -8.17 -4.04
C ASP A 21 -4.53 -7.08 -5.12
N MET A 22 -4.70 -5.82 -4.71
CA MET A 22 -4.63 -4.68 -5.62
C MET A 22 -3.24 -4.55 -6.26
N LEU A 23 -2.17 -4.75 -5.49
CA LEU A 23 -0.78 -4.53 -5.92
C LEU A 23 -0.06 -5.83 -6.31
N LEU A 24 -0.77 -6.96 -6.28
CA LEU A 24 -0.22 -8.25 -6.66
C LEU A 24 0.30 -8.24 -8.10
N GLY A 25 1.56 -8.69 -8.27
CA GLY A 25 2.21 -8.77 -9.59
C GLY A 25 2.85 -7.46 -10.07
N VAL A 26 2.81 -6.38 -9.29
CA VAL A 26 3.57 -5.16 -9.60
C VAL A 26 5.05 -5.36 -9.21
N PRO A 27 6.01 -5.31 -10.15
CA PRO A 27 7.40 -5.62 -9.86
C PRO A 27 8.04 -4.63 -8.86
N GLY A 28 8.71 -5.17 -7.84
CA GLY A 28 9.41 -4.36 -6.83
C GLY A 28 8.49 -3.66 -5.83
N VAL A 29 7.21 -4.03 -5.79
CA VAL A 29 6.24 -3.59 -4.79
C VAL A 29 5.88 -4.76 -3.88
N ALA A 30 5.89 -4.53 -2.57
CA ALA A 30 5.38 -5.47 -1.59
C ALA A 30 4.43 -4.75 -0.63
N VAL A 31 3.40 -5.46 -0.17
CA VAL A 31 2.44 -4.95 0.81
C VAL A 31 2.64 -5.70 2.11
N GLN A 32 2.84 -4.96 3.19
CA GLN A 32 2.86 -5.52 4.53
C GLN A 32 1.53 -5.14 5.21
N ALA A 33 0.64 -6.12 5.32
CA ALA A 33 -0.66 -5.98 5.98
C ALA A 33 -0.61 -6.69 7.34
N ASP A 34 -1.08 -6.02 8.39
CA ASP A 34 -1.26 -6.66 9.69
C ASP A 34 -2.62 -7.37 9.72
N ALA A 35 -2.66 -8.69 9.81
CA ALA A 35 -3.94 -9.42 9.83
C ALA A 35 -4.84 -9.06 11.05
N ARG A 36 -4.28 -8.42 12.09
CA ARG A 36 -5.01 -7.99 13.30
C ARG A 36 -5.35 -6.50 13.31
N ARG A 37 -4.82 -5.70 12.38
CA ARG A 37 -5.08 -4.26 12.28
C ARG A 37 -5.32 -3.92 10.81
N VAL A 38 -6.35 -3.14 10.48
CA VAL A 38 -6.66 -2.70 9.08
C VAL A 38 -5.56 -1.79 8.47
N SER A 39 -4.40 -1.73 9.10
CA SER A 39 -3.26 -0.92 8.73
C SER A 39 -2.39 -1.68 7.71
N SER A 40 -2.18 -1.08 6.55
CA SER A 40 -1.24 -1.58 5.53
C SER A 40 -0.08 -0.62 5.34
N SER A 41 1.11 -1.15 5.01
CA SER A 41 2.26 -0.36 4.55
C SER A 41 2.76 -0.88 3.20
N ILE A 42 3.22 0.04 2.34
CA ILE A 42 3.76 -0.28 1.01
C ILE A 42 5.28 -0.18 1.06
N ASN A 43 5.95 -1.23 0.56
CA ASN A 43 7.37 -1.25 0.30
C ASN A 43 7.63 -1.15 -1.21
N ILE A 44 8.49 -0.23 -1.62
CA ILE A 44 8.97 -0.14 -3.00
C ILE A 44 10.49 -0.31 -2.99
N ARG A 45 10.98 -1.43 -3.56
CA ARG A 45 12.42 -1.74 -3.70
C ARG A 45 13.21 -1.65 -2.38
N GLY A 46 12.62 -2.05 -1.27
CA GLY A 46 13.26 -2.02 0.06
C GLY A 46 13.01 -0.74 0.87
N LEU A 47 12.31 0.26 0.30
CA LEU A 47 11.92 1.47 1.00
C LEU A 47 10.51 1.34 1.57
N GLN A 48 10.36 1.49 2.89
CA GLN A 48 9.09 1.51 3.62
C GLN A 48 9.21 2.45 4.83
N ASP A 49 8.10 2.94 5.39
CA ASP A 49 8.06 3.82 6.58
C ASP A 49 8.68 5.23 6.43
N PHE A 50 8.37 6.12 7.38
CA PHE A 50 8.94 7.48 7.53
C PHE A 50 8.89 8.36 6.27
N GLY A 51 7.78 8.32 5.52
CA GLY A 51 7.61 9.13 4.32
C GLY A 51 8.51 8.71 3.14
N ARG A 52 9.21 7.58 3.23
CA ARG A 52 10.03 7.03 2.12
C ARG A 52 9.18 6.52 0.95
N VAL A 53 7.93 6.14 1.24
CA VAL A 53 6.88 5.88 0.25
C VAL A 53 5.68 6.75 0.61
N ALA A 54 5.32 7.68 -0.28
CA ALA A 54 4.16 8.53 -0.11
C ALA A 54 2.92 7.84 -0.67
N VAL A 55 1.92 7.61 0.18
CA VAL A 55 0.59 7.15 -0.24
C VAL A 55 -0.32 8.37 -0.29
N ILE A 56 -0.94 8.60 -1.45
CA ILE A 56 -1.81 9.74 -1.72
C ILE A 56 -3.14 9.21 -2.23
N VAL A 57 -4.23 9.62 -1.60
CA VAL A 57 -5.60 9.29 -2.01
C VAL A 57 -6.29 10.61 -2.33
N ASP A 58 -6.76 10.78 -3.56
CA ASP A 58 -7.46 11.98 -4.04
C ASP A 58 -6.77 13.31 -3.71
N GLY A 59 -5.43 13.31 -3.70
CA GLY A 59 -4.59 14.48 -3.39
C GLY A 59 -4.24 14.66 -1.91
N ALA A 60 -4.84 13.89 -0.99
CA ALA A 60 -4.51 13.90 0.43
C ALA A 60 -3.43 12.86 0.76
N ARG A 61 -2.37 13.27 1.47
CA ARG A 61 -1.30 12.36 1.93
C ARG A 61 -1.78 11.55 3.13
N GLN A 62 -1.66 10.23 3.04
CA GLN A 62 -1.90 9.30 4.15
C GLN A 62 -0.61 9.16 4.96
N ASN A 63 -0.48 9.95 6.02
CA ASN A 63 0.73 10.04 6.85
C ASN A 63 0.48 9.65 8.31
N PHE A 64 -0.57 8.88 8.58
CA PHE A 64 -0.83 8.38 9.92
C PHE A 64 0.34 7.48 10.36
N GLN A 65 1.09 8.00 11.34
CA GLN A 65 2.24 7.31 11.91
C GLN A 65 1.97 7.03 13.38
N ARG A 66 2.03 5.76 13.80
CA ARG A 66 1.97 5.37 15.22
C ARG A 66 3.35 4.90 15.65
N SER A 67 3.93 5.56 16.65
CA SER A 67 5.22 5.17 17.20
C SER A 67 5.06 3.91 18.07
N ASP A 68 5.42 2.75 17.50
CA ASP A 68 5.45 1.43 18.16
C ASP A 68 6.58 0.57 17.54
N HIS A 69 6.82 -0.65 18.04
CA HIS A 69 7.83 -1.59 17.53
C HIS A 69 7.43 -2.31 16.22
N GLY A 70 6.38 -1.83 15.53
CA GLY A 70 5.88 -2.34 14.24
C GLY A 70 5.98 -1.32 13.10
N PRO A 71 5.40 -1.61 11.91
CA PRO A 71 5.36 -0.66 10.79
C PRO A 71 4.78 0.67 11.25
N GLN A 72 5.54 1.74 11.08
CA GLN A 72 5.17 3.02 11.68
C GLN A 72 4.23 3.80 10.77
N SER A 73 4.38 3.71 9.45
CA SER A 73 3.50 4.42 8.50
C SER A 73 2.42 3.48 7.99
N THR A 74 1.18 3.74 8.39
CA THR A 74 0.06 2.85 8.08
C THR A 74 -1.06 3.65 7.46
N PHE A 75 -1.72 3.08 6.46
CA PHE A 75 -2.90 3.67 5.86
C PHE A 75 -4.05 2.67 5.82
N TYR A 76 -5.26 3.21 5.75
CA TYR A 76 -6.50 2.47 5.67
C TYR A 76 -7.12 2.76 4.31
N ILE A 77 -7.36 1.72 3.52
CA ILE A 77 -8.10 1.77 2.26
C ILE A 77 -9.13 0.67 2.30
N ASP A 78 -10.38 1.02 1.98
CA ASP A 78 -11.47 0.08 1.72
C ASP A 78 -11.49 -0.20 0.21
N PRO A 79 -11.32 -1.45 -0.24
CA PRO A 79 -11.25 -1.81 -1.66
C PRO A 79 -12.61 -1.92 -2.37
#